data_AF-A0AA45B6P2-F1
#
_entry.id   AF-A0AA45B6P2-F1
#
_cell.length_a   1.000
_cell.length_b   1.000
_cell.length_c   1.000
_cell.angle_alpha   90.00
_cell.angle_beta   90.00
_cell.angle_gamma   90.00
#
_symmetry.space_group_name_H-M   'P 1'
#
loop_
_entity.id
_entity.type
_entity.pdbx_description
1 polymer ?
#
loop_
_entity_poly.entity_id
_entity_poly.type
_entity_poly.pdbx_seq_one_letter_code
_entity_poly.pdbx_strand_id
1 'polypeptide(L)'
;LAYQQGKLKNYMQRVVLAPKLLIIDEIGYLPFGREEANLFFNVIAKRYEKGSTILTSNLPFSQWSKSFADDVTLTAAMLDRLLHHCHVVQISGESYRLKDKKRVGIQPQIES
;
A
#
# COMPACT_ATOMS: atom_id res chain seq x y z
N LEU A 1 13.71 18.70 15.48
CA LEU A 1 12.39 18.13 15.83
C LEU A 1 11.21 18.98 15.32
N ALA A 2 10.97 20.21 15.80
CA ALA A 2 9.83 21.05 15.34
C ALA A 2 9.83 21.36 13.82
N TYR A 3 11.00 21.65 13.23
CA TYR A 3 11.14 21.90 11.79
C TYR A 3 10.83 20.66 10.93
N GLN A 4 11.17 19.46 11.40
CA GLN A 4 10.83 18.20 10.73
C GLN A 4 9.32 17.91 10.80
N GLN A 5 8.68 18.21 11.94
CA GLN A 5 7.23 18.09 12.10
C GLN A 5 6.46 19.05 11.18
N GLY A 6 6.94 20.28 11.02
CA GLY A 6 6.37 21.25 10.09
C GLY A 6 6.46 20.78 8.62
N LYS A 7 7.59 20.21 8.22
CA LYS A 7 7.77 19.61 6.89
C LYS A 7 6.82 18.44 6.65
N LEU A 8 6.70 17.52 7.61
CA LEU A 8 5.82 16.37 7.49
C LEU A 8 4.34 16.78 7.37
N LYS A 9 3.90 17.77 8.17
CA LYS A 9 2.54 18.30 8.10
C LYS A 9 2.24 18.90 6.72
N ASN A 10 3.16 19.70 6.19
CA ASN A 10 3.02 20.31 4.86
C ASN A 10 3.00 19.27 3.75
N TYR A 11 3.85 18.23 3.85
CA TYR A 11 3.85 17.11 2.92
C TYR A 11 2.52 16.35 2.95
N MET A 12 2.03 16.00 4.14
CA MET A 12 0.74 15.34 4.33
C MET A 12 -0.39 16.17 3.69
N GLN A 13 -0.42 17.49 3.87
CA GLN A 13 -1.44 18.34 3.25
C GLN A 13 -1.34 18.36 1.73
N ARG A 14 -0.15 18.61 1.18
CA ARG A 14 0.03 18.85 -0.27
C ARG A 14 0.03 17.58 -1.10
N VAL A 15 0.65 16.52 -0.61
CA VAL A 15 0.87 15.29 -1.38
C VAL A 15 -0.15 14.24 -1.04
N VAL A 16 -0.56 14.13 0.22
CA VAL A 16 -1.49 13.09 0.65
C VAL A 16 -2.93 13.58 0.57
N LEU A 17 -3.28 14.77 1.05
CA LEU A 17 -4.68 15.17 1.18
C LEU A 17 -5.21 16.01 0.01
N ALA A 18 -4.37 16.84 -0.61
CA ALA A 18 -4.80 17.69 -1.71
C ALA A 18 -5.22 16.92 -2.98
N PRO A 19 -4.60 15.78 -3.36
CA PRO A 19 -5.03 15.06 -4.56
C PRO A 19 -6.42 14.43 -4.40
N LYS A 20 -7.25 14.61 -5.44
CA LYS A 20 -8.55 13.94 -5.56
C LYS A 20 -8.41 12.42 -5.62
N LEU A 21 -7.36 11.95 -6.30
CA LEU A 21 -6.98 10.54 -6.38
C LEU A 21 -5.53 10.40 -5.89
N LEU A 22 -5.32 9.52 -4.92
CA LEU A 22 -3.99 9.08 -4.48
C LEU A 22 -3.80 7.62 -4.88
N ILE A 23 -2.67 7.30 -5.51
CA ILE A 23 -2.29 5.92 -5.84
C ILE A 23 -1.12 5.54 -4.96
N ILE A 24 -1.25 4.42 -4.27
CA ILE A 24 -0.18 3.84 -3.46
C ILE A 24 0.10 2.45 -4.01
N ASP A 25 1.31 2.26 -4.50
CA ASP A 25 1.74 1.06 -5.21
C ASP A 25 2.55 0.15 -4.29
N GLU A 26 2.54 -1.15 -4.59
CA GLU A 26 3.40 -2.20 -4.01
C GLU A 26 3.34 -2.34 -2.48
N ILE A 27 2.15 -2.21 -1.89
CA ILE A 27 1.98 -2.42 -0.44
C ILE A 27 2.29 -3.87 -0.08
N GLY A 28 3.08 -4.05 0.98
CA GLY A 28 3.40 -5.36 1.53
C GLY A 28 4.68 -5.99 0.98
N TYR A 29 5.36 -5.36 0.02
CA TYR A 29 6.65 -5.86 -0.47
C TYR A 29 7.76 -5.75 0.59
N LEU A 30 7.83 -4.61 1.28
CA LEU A 30 8.72 -4.41 2.43
C LEU A 30 7.89 -4.33 3.72
N PRO A 31 8.30 -5.01 4.81
CA PRO A 31 7.64 -4.85 6.10
C PRO A 31 7.88 -3.42 6.60
N PHE A 32 6.80 -2.78 7.03
CA PHE A 32 6.85 -1.50 7.71
C PHE A 32 7.37 -1.69 9.14
N GLY A 33 8.24 -0.79 9.58
CA GLY A 33 8.45 -0.59 11.00
C GLY A 33 7.21 0.06 11.64
N ARG A 34 7.22 0.14 12.97
CA ARG A 34 6.07 0.64 13.74
C ARG A 34 5.75 2.11 13.41
N GLU A 35 6.76 2.94 13.18
CA GLU A 35 6.53 4.35 12.83
C GLU A 35 5.93 4.50 11.44
N GLU A 36 6.43 3.74 10.45
CA GLU A 36 5.93 3.76 9.09
C GLU A 36 4.49 3.22 9.02
N ALA A 37 4.18 2.15 9.77
CA ALA A 37 2.83 1.62 9.87
C ALA A 37 1.85 2.67 10.45
N ASN A 38 2.27 3.40 11.48
CA ASN A 38 1.47 4.50 12.05
C ASN A 38 1.29 5.67 11.07
N LEU A 39 2.33 6.02 10.31
CA LEU A 39 2.23 7.05 9.28
C LEU A 39 1.27 6.62 8.17
N PHE A 40 1.34 5.37 7.73
CA PHE A 40 0.45 4.83 6.72
C PHE A 40 -1.00 4.78 7.22
N PHE A 41 -1.24 4.34 8.45
CA PHE A 41 -2.56 4.43 9.08
C PHE A 41 -3.10 5.87 9.08
N ASN A 42 -2.26 6.86 9.42
CA ASN A 42 -2.65 8.26 9.38
C ASN A 42 -3.02 8.76 7.97
N VAL A 43 -2.35 8.26 6.93
CA VAL A 43 -2.72 8.55 5.53
C VAL A 43 -4.11 8.01 5.24
N ILE A 44 -4.36 6.72 5.53
CA ILE A 44 -5.64 6.07 5.27
C ILE A 44 -6.76 6.73 6.08
N ALA A 45 -6.57 6.93 7.38
CA ALA A 45 -7.56 7.53 8.27
C ALA A 45 -7.95 8.96 7.86
N LYS A 46 -7.00 9.75 7.34
CA LYS A 46 -7.30 11.13 6.89
C LYS A 46 -7.95 11.18 5.51
N ARG A 47 -7.73 10.18 4.65
CA ARG A 47 -8.36 10.09 3.32
C ARG A 47 -9.69 9.36 3.31
N TYR A 48 -9.96 8.55 4.32
CA TYR A 48 -11.25 7.91 4.55
C TYR A 48 -12.39 8.91 4.43
N GLU A 49 -13.37 8.61 3.56
CA GLU A 49 -14.52 9.46 3.21
C GLU A 49 -14.20 10.88 2.66
N LYS A 50 -12.93 11.19 2.39
CA LYS A 50 -12.50 12.54 1.94
C LYS A 50 -11.82 12.56 0.57
N GLY A 51 -11.31 11.44 0.08
CA GLY A 51 -10.70 11.35 -1.24
C GLY A 51 -10.51 9.92 -1.73
N SER A 52 -10.54 9.72 -3.04
CA SER A 52 -10.38 8.41 -3.65
C SER A 52 -8.94 7.91 -3.51
N THR A 53 -8.77 6.63 -3.19
CA THR A 53 -7.45 6.03 -3.03
C THR A 53 -7.41 4.70 -3.76
N ILE A 54 -6.40 4.50 -4.61
CA ILE A 54 -6.10 3.21 -5.24
C ILE A 54 -4.89 2.63 -4.54
N LEU A 55 -5.01 1.38 -4.13
CA LEU A 55 -3.94 0.61 -3.52
C LEU A 55 -3.62 -0.60 -4.41
N THR A 56 -2.34 -0.90 -4.57
CA THR A 56 -1.92 -2.18 -5.15
C THR A 56 -1.12 -2.95 -4.10
N SER A 57 -1.28 -4.27 -4.11
CA SER A 57 -0.54 -5.18 -3.23
C SER A 57 -0.41 -6.52 -3.91
N ASN A 58 0.74 -7.15 -3.72
CA ASN A 58 0.96 -8.56 -4.08
C ASN A 58 0.59 -9.52 -2.94
N LEU A 59 0.19 -9.00 -1.77
CA LEU A 59 -0.18 -9.80 -0.61
C LEU A 59 -1.69 -9.80 -0.40
N PRO A 60 -2.29 -10.96 -0.03
CA PRO A 60 -3.66 -10.98 0.43
C PRO A 60 -3.78 -10.24 1.77
N PHE A 61 -4.96 -9.67 2.06
CA PHE A 61 -5.21 -8.91 3.30
C PHE A 61 -4.90 -9.69 4.59
N SER A 62 -5.02 -11.03 4.56
CA SER A 62 -4.67 -11.90 5.69
C SER A 62 -3.19 -11.86 6.07
N GLN A 63 -2.31 -11.42 5.17
CA GLN A 63 -0.88 -11.29 5.40
C GLN A 63 -0.44 -9.87 5.77
N TRP A 64 -1.37 -8.90 5.73
CA TRP A 64 -1.01 -7.50 5.97
C TRP A 64 -0.52 -7.27 7.40
N SER A 65 -1.01 -8.00 8.41
CA SER A 65 -0.56 -7.81 9.80
C SER A 65 0.96 -7.96 9.93
N LYS A 66 1.55 -8.94 9.23
CA LYS A 66 3.01 -9.16 9.18
C LYS A 66 3.75 -8.00 8.51
N SER A 67 3.14 -7.38 7.50
CA SER A 67 3.71 -6.22 6.82
C SER A 67 3.57 -4.93 7.63
N PHE A 68 2.63 -4.83 8.56
CA PHE A 68 2.39 -3.64 9.40
C PHE A 68 2.91 -3.84 10.83
N ALA A 69 4.19 -4.20 10.96
CA ALA A 69 4.89 -4.36 12.24
C ALA A 69 4.25 -5.37 13.22
N ASP A 70 3.63 -6.42 12.68
CA ASP A 70 2.86 -7.43 13.44
C ASP A 70 1.73 -6.85 14.32
N ASP A 71 1.30 -5.61 14.02
CA ASP A 71 0.24 -4.93 14.77
C ASP A 71 -1.13 -5.29 14.18
N VAL A 72 -1.71 -6.38 14.70
CA VAL A 72 -3.01 -6.89 14.28
C VAL A 72 -4.12 -5.86 14.50
N THR A 73 -4.08 -5.10 15.59
CA THR A 73 -5.12 -4.12 15.93
C THR A 73 -5.09 -2.94 14.97
N LEU A 74 -3.91 -2.36 14.72
CA LEU A 74 -3.73 -1.28 13.76
C LEU A 74 -4.12 -1.72 12.35
N THR A 75 -3.70 -2.92 11.95
CA THR A 75 -4.01 -3.50 10.64
C THR A 75 -5.51 -3.70 10.47
N ALA A 76 -6.20 -4.27 11.46
CA ALA A 76 -7.64 -4.48 11.41
C ALA A 76 -8.39 -3.15 11.30
N ALA A 77 -8.02 -2.15 12.10
CA ALA A 77 -8.63 -0.81 12.06
C ALA A 77 -8.39 -0.11 10.71
N MET A 78 -7.24 -0.34 10.08
CA MET A 78 -6.93 0.18 8.76
C MET A 78 -7.74 -0.51 7.66
N LEU A 79 -7.79 -1.85 7.69
CA LEU A 79 -8.54 -2.66 6.74
C LEU A 79 -10.04 -2.34 6.81
N ASP A 80 -10.58 -2.14 8.01
CA ASP A 80 -11.97 -1.72 8.22
C ASP A 80 -12.30 -0.44 7.41
N ARG A 81 -11.45 0.60 7.52
CA ARG A 81 -11.61 1.85 6.76
C ARG A 81 -11.43 1.68 5.25
N LEU A 82 -10.48 0.85 4.84
CA LEU A 82 -10.24 0.58 3.42
C LEU A 82 -11.40 -0.18 2.80
N LEU A 83 -11.91 -1.20 3.48
CA LEU A 83 -12.87 -2.14 2.94
C LEU A 83 -14.31 -1.64 3.02
N HIS A 84 -14.61 -0.65 3.87
CA HIS A 84 -15.95 -0.10 4.00
C HIS A 84 -16.49 0.51 2.69
N HIS A 85 -15.64 1.25 1.95
CA HIS A 85 -16.02 1.89 0.68
C HIS A 85 -14.98 1.60 -0.41
N CYS A 86 -14.88 0.34 -0.85
CA CYS A 86 -13.95 -0.03 -1.90
C CYS A 86 -14.53 -0.99 -2.94
N HIS A 87 -13.80 -1.10 -4.05
CA HIS A 87 -13.92 -2.19 -5.00
C HIS A 87 -12.62 -2.99 -4.97
N VAL A 88 -12.71 -4.26 -4.60
CA VAL A 88 -11.56 -5.17 -4.61
C VAL A 88 -11.48 -5.83 -5.99
N VAL A 89 -10.40 -5.57 -6.70
CA VAL A 89 -10.10 -6.23 -7.99
C VAL A 89 -9.00 -7.24 -7.75
N GLN A 90 -9.37 -8.53 -7.76
CA GLN A 90 -8.39 -9.60 -7.71
C GLN A 90 -7.79 -9.83 -9.10
N ILE A 91 -6.48 -9.65 -9.20
CA ILE A 91 -5.73 -9.87 -10.45
C ILE A 91 -4.99 -11.20 -10.33
N SER A 92 -5.21 -12.09 -11.29
CA SER A 92 -4.54 -13.37 -11.40
C SER A 92 -4.02 -13.59 -12.82
N GLY A 93 -2.99 -14.41 -12.96
CA GLY A 93 -2.39 -14.75 -14.24
C GLY A 93 -0.87 -14.68 -14.23
N GLU A 94 -0.27 -15.12 -15.33
CA GLU A 94 1.17 -15.07 -15.51
C GLU A 94 1.70 -13.64 -15.56
N SER A 95 2.87 -13.42 -14.94
CA SER A 95 3.59 -12.14 -14.99
C SER A 95 3.82 -11.69 -16.43
N TYR A 96 3.32 -10.50 -16.77
CA TYR A 96 3.53 -9.89 -18.08
C TYR A 96 5.03 -9.73 -18.40
N ARG A 97 5.83 -9.37 -17.39
CA ARG A 97 7.30 -9.24 -17.50
C ARG A 97 7.97 -10.54 -17.95
N LEU A 98 7.44 -11.69 -17.57
CA LEU A 98 7.98 -13.00 -17.97
C LEU A 98 7.54 -13.39 -19.40
N LYS A 99 6.34 -12.97 -19.83
CA LYS A 99 5.86 -13.22 -21.20
C LYS A 99 6.74 -12.56 -22.25
N ASP A 100 7.19 -11.32 -22.01
CA ASP A 100 8.10 -10.64 -22.92
C ASP A 100 9.51 -11.26 -22.93
N LYS A 101 10.01 -11.75 -21.78
CA LYS A 101 11.28 -12.50 -21.74
C LYS A 101 11.23 -13.82 -22.51
N LYS A 102 10.11 -14.56 -22.44
CA LYS A 102 9.88 -15.76 -23.26
C LYS A 102 9.86 -15.43 -24.76
N ARG A 103 9.32 -14.27 -25.17
CA ARG A 103 9.34 -13.82 -26.59
C ARG A 103 10.74 -13.50 -27.11
N VAL A 104 11.64 -13.05 -26.25
CA VAL A 104 13.04 -12.74 -26.60
C VAL A 104 13.97 -13.96 -26.43
N GLY A 105 13.42 -15.15 -26.13
CA GLY A 105 14.19 -16.39 -26.02
C GLY A 105 14.97 -16.55 -24.70
N ILE A 106 14.72 -15.67 -23.72
CA ILE A 106 15.33 -15.77 -22.38
C ILE A 106 14.40 -16.62 -21.51
N GLN A 107 14.76 -17.90 -21.30
CA GLN A 107 14.06 -18.77 -20.37
C GLN A 107 14.40 -18.34 -18.93
N PRO A 108 13.41 -17.89 -18.12
CA PRO A 108 13.67 -17.65 -16.71
C PRO A 108 13.98 -18.98 -16.02
N GLN A 109 15.15 -19.09 -15.41
CA GLN A 109 15.45 -20.17 -14.46
C GLN A 109 14.50 -19.98 -13.27
N ILE A 110 13.52 -20.87 -13.15
CA ILE A 110 12.71 -20.99 -11.95
C ILE A 110 13.55 -21.88 -11.03
N GLU A 111 14.24 -21.28 -10.06
CA GLU A 111 14.79 -22.05 -8.95
C GLU A 111 13.62 -22.54 -8.11
N SER A 112 13.43 -23.86 -8.12
CA SER A 112 12.45 -24.62 -7.34
C SER A 112 12.79 -24.68 -5.86
#